data_AF-A0A0E9Y377-F1
#
_entry.id   AF-A0A0E9Y377-F1
#
_cell.length_a   1.000
_cell.length_b   1.000
_cell.length_c   1.000
_cell.angle_alpha   90.00
_cell.angle_beta   90.00
_cell.angle_gamma   90.00
#
_symmetry.space_group_name_H-M   'P 1'
#
loop_
_entity.id
_entity.type
_entity.pdbx_description
1 polymer ?
#
loop_
_entity_poly.entity_id
_entity_poly.type
_entity_poly.pdbx_seq_one_letter_code
_entity_poly.pdbx_strand_id
1 'polypeptide(L)'
;ALSMALAGAGANTATELSTVLRADAAKIHSHYHDFFSKLASYADDVKLHVANRMYSEQTFPVLESYLSLLRDSYGATIESVDFKNDYESVRQQINAWVEKVT
;
A
#
# COMPACT_ATOMS: atom_id res chain seq x y z
N ALA A 1 -2.80 -4.93 -0.78
CA ALA A 1 -1.40 -4.97 -0.30
C ALA A 1 -0.42 -5.43 -1.38
N LEU A 2 -0.45 -6.69 -1.85
CA LEU A 2 0.53 -7.18 -2.85
C LEU A 2 0.57 -6.40 -4.17
N SER A 3 -0.56 -5.83 -4.61
CA SER A 3 -0.60 -4.94 -5.77
C SER A 3 0.14 -3.61 -5.56
N MET A 4 0.27 -3.14 -4.32
CA MET A 4 1.12 -2.01 -3.97
C MET A 4 2.60 -2.39 -4.11
N ALA A 5 2.99 -3.59 -3.64
CA ALA A 5 4.36 -4.08 -3.84
C ALA A 5 4.70 -4.26 -5.33
N LEU A 6 3.74 -4.70 -6.16
CA LEU A 6 3.89 -4.77 -7.61
C LEU A 6 4.15 -3.40 -8.24
N ALA A 7 3.51 -2.32 -7.75
CA ALA A 7 3.73 -0.95 -8.24
C ALA A 7 5.18 -0.48 -8.08
N GLY A 8 5.92 -1.02 -7.11
CA GLY A 8 7.34 -0.71 -6.89
C GLY A 8 8.30 -1.75 -7.46
N ALA A 9 7.78 -2.87 -7.99
CA ALA A 9 8.59 -3.97 -8.48
C ALA A 9 9.05 -3.73 -9.93
N GLY A 10 10.25 -4.21 -10.25
CA GLY A 10 10.80 -4.23 -11.60
C GLY A 10 11.16 -5.63 -12.06
N ALA A 11 11.37 -5.79 -13.37
CA ALA A 11 11.89 -7.01 -14.00
C ALA A 11 11.19 -8.30 -13.49
N ASN A 12 11.96 -9.33 -13.11
CA ASN A 12 11.43 -10.63 -12.72
C ASN A 12 10.48 -10.55 -11.51
N THR A 13 10.75 -9.68 -10.55
CA THR A 13 9.88 -9.50 -9.37
C THR A 13 8.50 -9.00 -9.78
N ALA A 14 8.41 -8.08 -10.74
CA ALA A 14 7.13 -7.62 -11.26
C ALA A 14 6.39 -8.73 -12.02
N THR A 15 7.12 -9.52 -12.82
CA THR A 15 6.55 -10.66 -13.55
C THR A 15 5.99 -11.72 -12.61
N GLU A 16 6.72 -12.10 -11.57
CA GLU A 16 6.28 -13.09 -10.59
C GLU A 16 5.06 -12.60 -9.81
N LEU A 17 5.08 -11.35 -9.33
CA LEU A 17 3.96 -10.76 -8.59
C LEU A 17 2.69 -10.65 -9.45
N SER A 18 2.81 -10.13 -10.68
CA SER A 18 1.66 -10.03 -11.60
C SER A 18 1.08 -11.39 -11.99
N THR A 19 1.94 -12.40 -12.16
CA THR A 19 1.52 -13.79 -12.44
C THR A 19 0.72 -14.37 -11.28
N VAL A 20 1.22 -14.27 -10.04
CA VAL A 20 0.52 -14.77 -8.84
C VAL A 20 -0.79 -14.04 -8.62
N LEU A 21 -0.81 -12.72 -8.82
CA LEU A 21 -2.00 -11.90 -8.68
C LEU A 21 -3.01 -12.08 -9.83
N ARG A 22 -2.63 -12.77 -10.90
CA ARG A 22 -3.40 -12.89 -12.15
C ARG A 22 -3.87 -11.52 -12.65
N ALA A 23 -2.98 -10.55 -12.57
CA ALA A 23 -3.27 -9.14 -12.82
C ALA A 23 -2.50 -8.62 -14.02
N ASP A 24 -3.16 -7.79 -14.82
CA ASP A 24 -2.49 -6.94 -15.79
C ASP A 24 -1.80 -5.80 -15.03
N ALA A 25 -0.46 -5.84 -14.97
CA ALA A 25 0.35 -4.85 -14.26
C ALA A 25 0.10 -3.42 -14.72
N ALA A 26 -0.31 -3.21 -15.98
CA ALA A 26 -0.59 -1.86 -16.51
C ALA A 26 -1.92 -1.29 -16.01
N LYS A 27 -2.90 -2.14 -15.66
CA LYS A 27 -4.28 -1.73 -15.34
C LYS A 27 -4.66 -1.94 -13.89
N ILE A 28 -3.92 -2.76 -13.16
CA ILE A 28 -4.29 -3.14 -11.80
C ILE A 28 -4.42 -1.93 -10.86
N HIS A 29 -3.55 -0.93 -11.02
CA HIS A 29 -3.57 0.27 -10.17
C HIS A 29 -4.81 1.14 -10.42
N SER A 30 -5.16 1.40 -11.68
CA SER A 30 -6.39 2.14 -12.01
C SER A 30 -7.65 1.39 -11.61
N HIS A 31 -7.66 0.05 -11.72
CA HIS A 31 -8.78 -0.75 -11.23
C HIS A 31 -8.98 -0.61 -9.71
N TYR A 32 -7.90 -0.57 -8.92
CA TYR A 32 -8.00 -0.33 -7.48
C TYR A 32 -8.49 1.09 -7.17
N HIS A 33 -8.03 2.10 -7.91
CA HIS A 33 -8.54 3.47 -7.78
C HIS A 33 -10.06 3.52 -7.98
N ASP A 34 -10.53 2.97 -9.09
CA ASP A 34 -11.96 2.94 -9.44
C ASP A 34 -12.78 2.13 -8.43
N PHE A 35 -12.22 1.03 -7.93
CA PHE A 35 -12.88 0.22 -6.91
C PHE A 35 -13.03 0.99 -5.60
N PHE A 36 -11.96 1.60 -5.08
CA PHE A 36 -12.02 2.34 -3.81
C PHE A 36 -12.91 3.58 -3.89
N SER A 37 -12.96 4.27 -5.04
CA SER A 37 -13.85 5.43 -5.21
C SER A 37 -15.33 5.07 -5.18
N LYS A 38 -15.69 3.85 -5.60
CA LYS A 38 -17.07 3.35 -5.60
C LYS A 38 -17.42 2.54 -4.36
N LEU A 39 -16.42 2.14 -3.57
CA LEU A 39 -16.59 1.17 -2.49
C LEU A 39 -17.68 1.58 -1.48
N ALA A 40 -17.70 2.86 -1.09
CA ALA A 40 -18.69 3.39 -0.16
C ALA A 40 -20.13 3.36 -0.72
N SER A 41 -20.30 3.44 -2.04
CA SER A 41 -21.61 3.47 -2.69
C SER A 41 -22.28 2.09 -2.84
N TYR A 42 -21.56 1.00 -2.54
CA TYR A 42 -22.14 -0.35 -2.66
C TYR A 42 -23.08 -0.71 -1.51
N ALA A 43 -22.98 -0.03 -0.37
CA ALA A 43 -23.84 -0.27 0.78
C ALA A 43 -23.88 0.97 1.70
N ASP A 44 -24.86 1.84 1.47
CA ASP A 44 -24.99 3.11 2.21
C ASP A 44 -25.19 2.93 3.73
N ASP A 45 -25.71 1.77 4.14
CA ASP A 45 -25.94 1.43 5.56
C ASP A 45 -24.72 0.79 6.24
N VAL A 46 -23.60 0.62 5.52
CA VAL A 46 -22.38 -0.01 6.04
C VAL A 46 -21.24 1.01 6.11
N LYS A 47 -20.62 1.12 7.28
CA LYS A 47 -19.35 1.84 7.44
C LYS A 47 -18.20 0.89 7.22
N LEU A 48 -17.44 1.11 6.15
CA LEU A 48 -16.22 0.36 5.85
C LEU A 48 -15.01 1.29 5.92
N HIS A 49 -14.05 0.96 6.78
CA HIS A 49 -12.77 1.64 6.88
C HIS A 49 -11.68 0.79 6.23
N VAL A 50 -11.00 1.34 5.24
CA VAL A 50 -9.85 0.71 4.60
C VAL A 50 -8.62 1.56 4.86
N ALA A 51 -7.67 1.02 5.62
CA ALA A 51 -6.42 1.70 5.94
C ALA A 51 -5.23 0.85 5.45
N ASN A 52 -4.60 1.29 4.37
CA ASN A 52 -3.38 0.69 3.85
C ASN A 52 -2.20 1.61 4.12
N ARG A 53 -1.12 1.07 4.69
CA ARG A 53 0.16 1.77 4.87
C ARG A 53 1.30 0.83 4.58
N MET A 54 2.36 1.34 3.96
CA MET A 54 3.64 0.66 3.91
C MET A 54 4.64 1.35 4.81
N TYR A 55 5.63 0.61 5.28
CA TYR A 55 6.71 1.12 6.09
C TYR A 55 8.01 0.83 5.36
N SER A 56 8.88 1.84 5.26
CA SER A 56 10.21 1.72 4.67
C SER A 56 11.26 2.16 5.67
N GLU A 57 12.42 1.49 5.63
CA GLU A 57 13.59 1.92 6.38
C GLU A 57 14.00 3.33 5.99
N GLN A 58 14.21 4.20 6.98
CA GLN A 58 14.42 5.64 6.78
C GLN A 58 15.65 6.00 5.96
N THR A 59 16.65 5.12 5.96
CA THR A 59 17.86 5.27 5.15
C THR A 59 17.65 4.90 3.68
N PHE A 60 16.47 4.42 3.29
CA PHE A 60 16.12 4.10 1.91
C PHE A 60 15.25 5.21 1.28
N PRO A 61 15.77 5.98 0.31
CA PRO A 61 14.99 7.01 -0.36
C PRO A 61 13.95 6.37 -1.29
N VAL A 62 12.68 6.68 -1.07
CA VAL A 62 11.57 6.21 -1.90
C VAL A 62 11.37 7.18 -3.07
N LEU A 63 11.11 6.62 -4.26
CA LEU A 63 10.80 7.41 -5.45
C LEU A 63 9.46 8.14 -5.30
N GLU A 64 9.45 9.44 -5.62
CA GLU A 64 8.26 10.29 -5.56
C GLU A 64 7.12 9.79 -6.48
N SER A 65 7.49 9.22 -7.63
CA SER A 65 6.52 8.60 -8.56
C SER A 65 5.78 7.43 -7.92
N TYR A 66 6.47 6.64 -7.09
CA TYR A 66 5.88 5.52 -6.37
C TYR A 66 4.98 6.01 -5.23
N LEU A 67 5.42 7.02 -4.48
CA LEU A 67 4.60 7.65 -3.44
C LEU A 67 3.29 8.21 -4.01
N SER A 68 3.37 8.92 -5.13
CA SER A 68 2.21 9.46 -5.83
C SER A 68 1.26 8.35 -6.30
N LEU A 69 1.80 7.28 -6.90
CA LEU A 69 1.01 6.14 -7.35
C LEU A 69 0.24 5.46 -6.21
N LEU A 70 0.87 5.27 -5.05
CA LEU A 70 0.20 4.67 -3.89
C LEU A 70 -0.91 5.55 -3.32
N ARG A 71 -0.64 6.85 -3.20
CA ARG A 71 -1.66 7.80 -2.74
C ARG A 71 -2.86 7.82 -3.68
N ASP A 72 -2.59 7.95 -4.97
CA ASP A 72 -3.63 8.20 -5.96
C ASP A 72 -4.43 6.93 -6.27
N SER A 73 -3.78 5.75 -6.33
CA SER A 73 -4.46 4.50 -6.69
C SER A 73 -4.97 3.67 -5.51
N TYR A 74 -4.43 3.86 -4.30
CA TYR A 74 -4.73 3.02 -3.15
C TYR A 74 -5.16 3.79 -1.90
N GLY A 75 -5.10 5.13 -1.91
CA GLY A 75 -5.29 5.94 -0.70
C GLY A 75 -4.25 5.61 0.37
N ALA A 76 -3.10 5.04 -0.03
CA ALA A 76 -2.10 4.52 0.88
C ALA A 76 -0.89 5.45 0.96
N THR A 77 -0.21 5.45 2.10
CA THR A 77 1.03 6.19 2.31
C THR A 77 2.19 5.25 2.63
N ILE A 78 3.42 5.74 2.45
CA ILE A 78 4.62 5.10 3.01
C ILE A 78 5.10 5.93 4.18
N GLU A 79 5.40 5.28 5.29
CA GLU A 79 6.03 5.88 6.46
C GLU A 79 7.49 5.44 6.56
N SER A 80 8.36 6.43 6.77
CA SER A 80 9.80 6.26 6.88
C SER A 80 10.16 6.04 8.36
N VAL A 81 10.74 4.90 8.70
CA VAL A 81 10.98 4.48 10.10
C VAL A 81 12.37 3.88 10.29
N ASP A 82 12.91 3.92 11.51
CA ASP A 82 14.23 3.36 11.83
C ASP A 82 14.15 1.86 12.17
N PHE A 83 13.99 1.03 11.15
CA PHE A 83 14.04 -0.43 11.33
C PHE A 83 15.44 -0.93 11.70
N LYS A 84 16.50 -0.18 11.40
CA LYS A 84 17.87 -0.62 11.67
C LYS A 84 18.26 -0.48 13.14
N ASN A 85 17.93 0.66 13.75
CA ASN A 85 18.39 0.98 15.10
C ASN A 85 17.27 0.95 16.16
N ASP A 86 16.00 1.07 15.76
CA ASP A 86 14.87 1.18 16.70
C ASP A 86 13.71 0.21 16.37
N TYR A 87 14.04 -0.99 15.89
CA TYR A 87 13.08 -1.97 15.39
C TYR A 87 11.96 -2.34 16.38
N GLU A 88 12.22 -2.42 17.69
CA GLU A 88 11.18 -2.76 18.67
C GLU A 88 10.16 -1.63 18.86
N SER A 89 10.61 -0.38 18.89
CA SER A 89 9.73 0.79 18.96
C SER A 89 8.89 0.88 17.68
N VAL A 90 9.52 0.70 16.51
CA VAL A 90 8.82 0.67 15.22
C VAL A 90 7.78 -0.45 15.16
N ARG A 91 8.08 -1.64 15.69
CA ARG A 91 7.11 -2.74 15.79
C ARG A 91 5.88 -2.33 16.61
N GLN A 92 6.07 -1.66 17.74
CA GLN A 92 4.96 -1.17 18.57
C GLN A 92 4.18 -0.06 17.87
N GLN A 93 4.86 0.87 17.19
CA GLN A 93 4.24 1.93 16.40
C GLN A 93 3.33 1.36 15.30
N ILE A 94 3.81 0.35 14.54
CA ILE A 94 3.02 -0.30 13.49
C ILE A 94 1.76 -0.92 14.07
N ASN A 95 1.89 -1.66 15.18
CA ASN A 95 0.75 -2.31 15.84
C ASN A 95 -0.26 -1.28 16.36
N ALA A 96 0.21 -0.24 17.06
CA ALA A 96 -0.64 0.83 17.57
C ALA A 96 -1.35 1.60 16.45
N TRP A 97 -0.69 1.77 15.30
CA TRP A 97 -1.32 2.37 14.13
C TRP A 97 -2.46 1.50 13.60
N VAL A 98 -2.23 0.20 13.44
CA VAL A 98 -3.28 -0.74 13.01
C VAL A 98 -4.46 -0.71 13.99
N GLU A 99 -4.21 -0.84 15.29
CA GLU A 99 -5.24 -0.79 16.34
C GLU A 99 -6.06 0.50 16.33
N LYS A 100 -5.48 1.63 15.92
CA LYS A 100 -6.18 2.93 15.87
C LYS A 100 -7.10 3.05 14.66
N VAL A 101 -6.76 2.42 13.54
CA VAL A 101 -7.46 2.59 12.25
C VAL A 101 -8.47 1.48 11.96
N THR A 102 -8.48 0.43 12.78
CA THR A 102 -9.48 -0.65 12.80
C THR A 102 -10.40 -0.52 14.00
#